data_AF-A0A9W8GSU5-F1
#
_entry.id   AF-A0A9W8GSU5-F1
#
_cell.length_a   1.000
_cell.length_b   1.000
_cell.length_c   1.000
_cell.angle_alpha   90.00
_cell.angle_beta   90.00
_cell.angle_gamma   90.00
#
_symmetry.space_group_name_H-M   'P 1'
#
loop_
_entity.id
_entity.type
_entity.pdbx_description
1 polymer ?
#
loop_
_entity_poly.entity_id
_entity_poly.type
_entity_poly.pdbx_seq_one_letter_code
_entity_poly.pdbx_strand_id
1 'polypeptide(L)'
;TPSDLRLLTPFPALRNYIDEIDLDVLDSTDLAHVPYPLIVAKALKALSLDGDAAAPTIQQKRELRDLIGTMAPVPGEENFVQAVDAVTQHCKPYSTPDAVDEILNDPAAVAPLTDDTK
;
A
#
# COMPACT_ATOMS: atom_id res chain seq x y z
N THR A 1 -11.72 7.44 -6.97
CA THR A 1 -10.35 6.89 -7.04
C THR A 1 -10.10 6.06 -5.78
N PRO A 2 -9.36 4.95 -5.83
CA PRO A 2 -9.01 4.19 -4.63
C PRO A 2 -8.12 5.02 -3.70
N SER A 3 -8.15 4.73 -2.40
CA SER A 3 -7.29 5.37 -1.39
C SER A 3 -5.80 5.15 -1.68
N ASP A 4 -4.97 6.16 -1.41
CA ASP A 4 -3.51 6.04 -1.43
C ASP A 4 -3.01 5.39 -0.14
N LEU A 5 -2.65 4.11 -0.21
CA LEU A 5 -2.21 3.33 0.95
C LEU A 5 -0.69 3.27 1.11
N ARG A 6 0.09 3.77 0.13
CA ARG A 6 1.57 3.74 0.15
C ARG A 6 2.21 2.38 0.47
N LEU A 7 1.56 1.27 0.12
CA LEU A 7 2.02 -0.08 0.55
C LEU A 7 3.30 -0.55 -0.15
N LEU A 8 3.54 -0.15 -1.41
CA LEU A 8 4.81 -0.45 -2.10
C LEU A 8 5.96 0.45 -1.64
N THR A 9 5.65 1.68 -1.24
CA THR A 9 6.62 2.69 -0.81
C THR A 9 6.24 3.26 0.56
N PRO A 10 6.24 2.41 1.62
CA PRO A 10 5.81 2.85 2.93
C PRO A 10 6.77 3.90 3.48
N PHE A 11 6.20 4.99 3.99
CA PHE A 11 6.99 6.00 4.70
C PHE A 11 7.48 5.43 6.04
N PRO A 12 8.52 6.02 6.67
CA PRO A 12 9.20 5.41 7.81
C PRO A 12 8.29 4.98 8.96
N ALA A 13 7.34 5.83 9.35
CA ALA A 13 6.40 5.50 10.43
C ALA A 13 5.47 4.33 10.07
N LEU A 14 5.01 4.24 8.82
CA LEU A 14 4.21 3.08 8.36
C LEU A 14 5.05 1.80 8.34
N ARG A 15 6.32 1.88 7.90
CA ARG A 15 7.22 0.73 7.91
C ARG A 15 7.45 0.21 9.32
N ASN A 16 7.69 1.11 10.28
CA ASN A 16 7.85 0.73 11.68
C ASN A 16 6.59 0.06 12.22
N TYR A 17 5.41 0.63 11.96
CA TYR A 17 4.14 0.03 12.38
C TYR A 17 3.89 -1.35 11.76
N ILE A 18 4.25 -1.53 10.48
CA ILE A 18 4.20 -2.84 9.83
C ILE A 18 5.14 -3.81 10.54
N ASP A 19 6.33 -3.38 10.94
CA ASP A 19 7.36 -4.24 11.52
C ASP A 19 7.04 -4.64 12.98
N GLU A 20 6.36 -3.78 13.72
CA GLU A 20 5.99 -4.01 15.13
C GLU A 20 4.95 -5.12 15.34
N ILE A 21 4.07 -5.34 14.38
CA ILE A 21 2.95 -6.29 14.53
C ILE A 21 3.35 -7.64 13.97
N ASP A 22 3.50 -8.67 14.81
CA ASP A 22 3.68 -10.05 14.35
C ASP A 22 2.31 -10.73 14.28
N LEU A 23 1.90 -11.18 13.08
CA LEU A 23 0.58 -11.80 12.88
C LEU A 23 0.52 -13.21 13.46
N ASP A 24 1.65 -13.91 13.55
CA ASP A 24 1.70 -15.33 13.95
C ASP A 24 1.54 -15.52 15.48
N VAL A 25 1.69 -14.45 16.25
CA VAL A 25 1.58 -14.47 17.72
C VAL A 25 0.25 -13.92 18.23
N LEU A 26 -0.58 -13.35 17.36
CA LEU A 26 -1.91 -12.84 17.72
C LEU A 26 -2.87 -14.01 17.98
N ASP A 27 -3.78 -13.82 18.93
CA ASP A 27 -4.91 -14.74 19.05
C ASP A 27 -5.93 -14.51 17.92
N SER A 28 -6.89 -15.43 17.78
CA SER A 28 -7.90 -15.37 16.72
C SER A 28 -8.75 -14.09 16.75
N THR A 29 -8.96 -13.50 17.92
CA THR A 29 -9.78 -12.30 18.06
C THR A 29 -8.99 -11.07 17.63
N ASP A 30 -7.75 -10.93 18.08
CA ASP A 30 -6.90 -9.82 17.67
C ASP A 30 -6.57 -9.88 16.18
N LEU A 31 -6.27 -11.08 15.66
CA LEU A 31 -5.99 -11.28 14.25
C LEU A 31 -7.17 -10.88 13.36
N ALA A 32 -8.40 -11.26 13.73
CA ALA A 32 -9.61 -10.90 12.98
C ALA A 32 -9.85 -9.38 12.92
N HIS A 33 -9.31 -8.62 13.87
CA HIS A 33 -9.39 -7.15 13.88
C HIS A 33 -8.21 -6.47 13.17
N VAL A 34 -7.22 -7.22 12.69
CA VAL A 34 -6.11 -6.65 11.90
C VAL A 34 -6.67 -6.03 10.61
N PRO A 35 -6.39 -4.74 10.35
CA PRO A 35 -6.83 -4.11 9.11
C PRO A 35 -6.20 -4.77 7.88
N TYR A 36 -6.99 -5.00 6.83
CA TYR A 36 -6.51 -5.62 5.58
C TYR A 36 -5.24 -4.96 4.98
N PRO A 37 -5.01 -3.62 5.05
CA PRO A 37 -3.80 -3.04 4.47
C PRO A 37 -2.53 -3.56 5.13
N LEU A 38 -2.58 -3.90 6.42
CA LEU A 38 -1.45 -4.46 7.15
C LEU A 38 -1.15 -5.89 6.67
N ILE A 39 -2.18 -6.69 6.42
CA ILE A 39 -2.04 -8.04 5.84
C ILE A 39 -1.38 -7.95 4.46
N VAL A 40 -1.84 -7.04 3.59
CA VAL A 40 -1.21 -6.80 2.27
C VAL A 40 0.24 -6.38 2.43
N ALA A 41 0.55 -5.45 3.34
CA ALA A 41 1.92 -5.00 3.60
C ALA A 41 2.85 -6.14 4.07
N LYS A 42 2.35 -7.02 4.95
CA LYS A 42 3.09 -8.20 5.42
C LYS A 42 3.39 -9.17 4.29
N ALA A 43 2.42 -9.42 3.41
CA ALA A 43 2.61 -10.27 2.24
C ALA A 43 3.60 -9.65 1.22
N LEU A 44 3.54 -8.34 1.01
CA LEU A 44 4.52 -7.63 0.16
C LEU A 44 5.94 -7.76 0.71
N LYS A 45 6.10 -7.60 2.04
CA LYS A 45 7.39 -7.77 2.72
C LYS A 45 7.92 -9.20 2.62
N ALA A 46 7.04 -10.19 2.81
CA ALA A 46 7.41 -11.61 2.68
C ALA A 46 7.91 -11.96 1.27
N LEU A 47 7.39 -11.31 0.22
CA LEU A 47 7.84 -11.48 -1.16
C LEU A 47 8.96 -10.52 -1.57
N SER A 48 9.50 -9.70 -0.65
CA SER A 48 10.50 -8.66 -0.95
C SER A 48 10.06 -7.68 -2.05
N LEU A 49 8.77 -7.36 -2.08
CA LEU A 49 8.15 -6.39 -2.99
C LEU A 49 7.92 -5.03 -2.30
N ASP A 50 8.29 -4.91 -1.01
CA ASP A 50 8.20 -3.67 -0.25
C ASP A 50 9.44 -2.79 -0.45
N GLY A 51 9.25 -1.61 -1.02
CA GLY A 51 10.34 -0.69 -1.36
C GLY A 51 10.78 -0.76 -2.82
N ASP A 52 10.17 -1.63 -3.64
CA ASP A 52 10.29 -1.53 -5.08
C ASP A 52 9.34 -0.44 -5.60
N ALA A 53 9.89 0.57 -6.29
CA ALA A 53 9.10 1.59 -6.96
C ALA A 53 8.43 1.04 -8.23
N ALA A 54 8.84 -0.15 -8.72
CA ALA A 54 8.23 -0.80 -9.85
C ALA A 54 6.87 -1.42 -9.49
N ALA A 55 5.96 -1.40 -10.46
CA ALA A 55 4.68 -2.07 -10.30
C ALA A 55 4.88 -3.60 -10.26
N PRO A 56 4.28 -4.30 -9.28
CA PRO A 56 4.26 -5.76 -9.32
C PRO A 56 3.64 -6.25 -10.61
N THR A 57 4.31 -7.20 -11.25
CA THR A 57 3.83 -7.89 -12.45
C THR A 57 2.52 -8.63 -12.17
N ILE A 58 1.80 -9.01 -13.23
CA ILE A 58 0.58 -9.83 -13.10
C ILE A 58 0.87 -11.12 -12.32
N GLN A 59 2.03 -11.73 -12.56
CA GLN A 59 2.47 -12.94 -11.87
C GLN A 59 2.73 -12.68 -10.38
N GLN A 60 3.48 -11.64 -10.03
CA GLN A 60 3.71 -11.24 -8.63
C GLN A 60 2.40 -10.90 -7.90
N LYS A 61 1.42 -10.27 -8.57
CA LYS A 61 0.10 -10.02 -7.99
C LYS A 61 -0.70 -11.30 -7.73
N ARG A 62 -0.51 -12.34 -8.55
CA ARG A 62 -1.11 -13.67 -8.29
C ARG A 62 -0.45 -14.31 -7.09
N GLU A 63 0.88 -14.34 -7.06
CA GLU A 63 1.66 -14.87 -5.93
C GLU A 63 1.32 -14.15 -4.61
N LEU A 64 1.11 -12.84 -4.65
CA LEU A 64 0.69 -12.07 -3.48
C LEU A 64 -0.70 -12.48 -2.98
N ARG A 65 -1.68 -12.64 -3.87
CA ARG A 65 -3.04 -13.11 -3.50
C ARG A 65 -3.02 -14.53 -2.96
N ASP A 66 -2.26 -15.41 -3.60
CA ASP A 66 -2.12 -16.80 -3.18
C ASP A 66 -1.47 -16.86 -1.77
N LEU A 67 -0.41 -16.07 -1.55
CA LEU A 67 0.24 -15.96 -0.25
C LEU A 67 -0.73 -15.45 0.84
N ILE A 68 -1.45 -14.35 0.59
CA ILE A 68 -2.45 -13.83 1.55
C ILE A 68 -3.50 -14.91 1.88
N GLY A 69 -3.95 -15.67 0.88
CA GLY A 69 -4.88 -16.79 1.09
C GLY A 69 -4.31 -17.89 1.99
N THR A 70 -3.00 -18.14 1.93
CA THR A 70 -2.33 -19.10 2.82
C THR A 70 -2.02 -18.56 4.22
N MET A 71 -1.99 -17.23 4.40
CA MET A 71 -1.80 -16.60 5.71
C MET A 71 -3.07 -16.64 6.58
N ALA A 72 -4.24 -16.82 5.98
CA ALA A 72 -5.51 -16.89 6.70
C ALA A 72 -5.58 -18.17 7.56
N PRO A 73 -5.77 -18.08 8.89
CA PRO A 73 -5.92 -19.26 9.73
C PRO A 73 -7.18 -20.06 9.41
N VAL A 74 -8.24 -19.36 9.00
CA VAL A 74 -9.53 -19.95 8.63
C VAL A 74 -9.94 -19.45 7.24
N PRO A 75 -10.40 -20.34 6.34
CA PRO A 75 -10.92 -19.93 5.04
C PRO A 75 -12.07 -18.93 5.18
N GLY A 76 -11.97 -17.80 4.49
CA GLY A 76 -13.05 -16.80 4.42
C GLY A 76 -13.04 -15.76 5.54
N GLU A 77 -11.99 -15.69 6.36
CA GLU A 77 -11.82 -14.59 7.31
C GLU A 77 -11.81 -13.23 6.57
N GLU A 78 -12.66 -12.31 7.01
CA GLU A 78 -13.10 -11.17 6.20
C GLU A 78 -11.94 -10.22 5.84
N ASN A 79 -11.07 -9.91 6.80
CA ASN A 79 -9.88 -9.08 6.60
C ASN A 79 -8.90 -9.68 5.56
N PHE A 80 -8.74 -11.00 5.51
CA PHE A 80 -7.92 -11.69 4.52
C PHE A 80 -8.59 -11.69 3.13
N VAL A 81 -9.91 -11.89 3.06
CA VAL A 81 -10.67 -11.79 1.80
C VAL A 81 -10.54 -10.37 1.23
N GLN A 82 -10.73 -9.35 2.08
CA GLN A 82 -10.53 -7.95 1.71
C GLN A 82 -9.09 -7.69 1.25
N ALA A 83 -8.08 -8.28 1.91
CA ALA A 83 -6.69 -8.14 1.52
C ALA A 83 -6.41 -8.72 0.13
N VAL A 84 -6.95 -9.90 -0.20
CA VAL A 84 -6.85 -10.51 -1.54
C VAL A 84 -7.46 -9.61 -2.61
N ASP A 85 -8.66 -9.09 -2.37
CA ASP A 85 -9.38 -8.24 -3.32
C ASP A 85 -8.68 -6.88 -3.51
N ALA A 86 -8.06 -6.36 -2.45
CA ALA A 86 -7.32 -5.09 -2.46
C ALA A 86 -6.03 -5.12 -3.29
N VAL A 87 -5.42 -6.30 -3.52
CA VAL A 87 -4.13 -6.42 -4.21
C VAL A 87 -4.11 -5.69 -5.55
N THR A 88 -5.13 -5.89 -6.39
CA THR A 88 -5.14 -5.33 -7.75
C THR A 88 -5.18 -3.80 -7.72
N GLN A 89 -5.95 -3.23 -6.79
CA GLN A 89 -6.19 -1.78 -6.71
C GLN A 89 -5.06 -1.03 -6.01
N HIS A 90 -4.45 -1.64 -4.99
CA HIS A 90 -3.53 -0.95 -4.08
C HIS A 90 -2.06 -1.36 -4.25
N CYS A 91 -1.74 -2.51 -4.83
CA CYS A 91 -0.36 -2.90 -5.14
C CYS A 91 0.06 -2.32 -6.50
N LYS A 92 0.18 -0.99 -6.54
CA LYS A 92 0.64 -0.23 -7.71
C LYS A 92 1.50 0.95 -7.24
N PRO A 93 2.44 1.44 -8.06
CA PRO A 93 3.25 2.58 -7.70
C PRO A 93 2.37 3.81 -7.49
N TYR A 94 2.78 4.66 -6.55
CA TYR A 94 2.20 5.98 -6.43
C TYR A 94 2.55 6.81 -7.68
N SER A 95 1.59 7.54 -8.21
CA SER A 95 1.77 8.53 -9.26
C SER A 95 0.96 9.77 -8.91
N THR A 96 1.53 10.94 -9.20
CA THR A 96 0.78 12.18 -9.19
C THR A 96 -0.32 12.11 -10.26
N PRO A 97 -1.55 12.59 -9.99
CA PRO A 97 -2.57 12.72 -11.02
C PRO A 97 -2.19 13.76 -12.07
N ASP A 98 -2.49 13.51 -13.34
CA ASP A 98 -2.12 14.38 -14.47
C ASP A 98 -2.54 15.84 -14.27
N ALA A 99 -3.76 16.09 -13.76
CA ALA A 99 -4.24 17.45 -13.51
C ALA A 99 -3.41 18.19 -12.43
N VAL A 100 -2.81 17.47 -11.49
CA VAL A 100 -1.90 18.06 -10.50
C VAL A 100 -0.55 18.33 -11.16
N ASP A 101 -0.05 17.42 -12.00
CA ASP A 101 1.18 17.66 -12.76
C ASP A 101 1.03 18.86 -13.71
N GLU A 102 -0.13 19.04 -14.34
CA GLU A 102 -0.41 20.24 -15.17
C GLU A 102 -0.28 21.53 -14.36
N ILE A 103 -0.86 21.57 -13.15
CA ILE A 103 -0.78 22.74 -12.27
C ILE A 103 0.67 22.98 -11.81
N LEU A 104 1.38 21.93 -11.41
CA LEU A 104 2.76 22.04 -10.94
C LEU A 104 3.74 22.47 -12.04
N ASN A 105 3.42 22.16 -13.30
CA ASN A 105 4.22 22.55 -14.47
C ASN A 105 3.71 23.84 -15.15
N ASP A 106 2.65 24.47 -14.65
CA ASP A 106 2.15 25.74 -15.19
C ASP A 106 3.21 26.84 -15.00
N PRO A 107 3.47 27.71 -16.00
CA PRO A 107 4.42 28.81 -15.87
C PRO A 107 4.20 29.69 -14.62
N ALA A 108 2.95 29.87 -14.19
CA ALA A 108 2.63 30.64 -13.00
C ALA A 108 3.03 29.94 -11.69
N ALA A 109 3.12 28.61 -11.68
CA ALA A 109 3.58 27.84 -10.51
C ALA A 109 5.12 27.73 -10.44
N VAL A 110 5.81 27.83 -11.58
CA VAL A 110 7.27 27.71 -11.67
C VAL A 110 7.97 29.08 -11.58
N ALA A 111 7.27 30.17 -11.93
CA ALA A 111 7.81 31.52 -11.82
C ALA A 111 8.25 31.83 -10.37
N PRO A 112 9.35 32.58 -10.18
CA PRO A 112 9.73 33.07 -8.86
C PRO A 112 8.58 33.85 -8.22
N LEU A 113 8.41 33.70 -6.91
CA LEU A 113 7.46 34.50 -6.15
C LEU A 113 7.72 35.98 -6.45
N THR A 114 6.70 36.70 -6.92
CA THR A 114 6.79 38.14 -7.08
C THR A 114 6.84 38.76 -5.69
N ASP A 115 7.75 39.71 -5.45
CA ASP A 115 7.75 40.46 -4.21
C ASP A 115 6.37 41.09 -3.97
N ASP A 116 5.86 40.99 -2.74
CA ASP A 116 4.64 41.65 -2.30
C ASP A 116 4.88 43.17 -2.21
N THR A 117 5.07 43.84 -3.35
CA THR A 117 5.04 45.30 -3.40
C THR A 117 3.60 45.77 -3.26
N LYS A 118 3.22 46.09 -2.02
CA LYS A 118 2.08 46.94 -1.67
C LYS A 118 2.24 48.36 -2.20
#